data_AF-A0A355XUY4-F1
#
_entry.id   AF-A0A355XUY4-F1
#
_cell.length_a   1.000
_cell.length_b   1.000
_cell.length_c   1.000
_cell.angle_alpha   90.00
_cell.angle_beta   90.00
_cell.angle_gamma   90.00
#
_symmetry.space_group_name_H-M   'P 1'
#
loop_
_entity.id
_entity.type
_entity.pdbx_description
1 polymer ?
#
loop_
_entity_poly.entity_id
_entity_poly.type
_entity_poly.pdbx_seq_one_letter_code
_entity_poly.pdbx_strand_id
1 'polypeptide(L)'
;MTKLGYVLYLGFILVSSVSVFLCDRDILAGELILSILFTLFLLWKLWKCERLEHRPTEKASKQDDVHYAEINLDEQRAWLKKRQQIMESQEMILRHSLAYKHFVDALNHPTDVLLTDDDWEELVQTLEQIIPNFQRIRLDTEYMSQDEYRMCVLIRCGFKPSEIAIMMRKSNTFITKTRQSLLDRIFHVSGSASEFDIRILDII
;
A
#
# COMPACT_ATOMS: atom_id res chain seq x y z
N MET A 1 -14.06 43.70 17.48
CA MET A 1 -14.91 44.88 17.21
C MET A 1 -14.15 46.13 17.64
N THR A 2 -13.87 47.04 16.71
CA THR A 2 -13.11 48.28 16.98
C THR A 2 -14.02 49.34 17.60
N LYS A 3 -13.45 50.22 18.46
CA LYS A 3 -14.15 51.33 19.12
C LYS A 3 -14.99 52.19 18.16
N LEU A 4 -14.60 52.24 16.88
CA LEU A 4 -15.28 52.95 15.81
C LEU A 4 -16.68 52.39 15.48
N GLY A 5 -16.87 51.06 15.56
CA GLY A 5 -18.16 50.43 15.26
C GLY A 5 -19.23 50.73 16.31
N TYR A 6 -18.83 50.87 17.59
CA TYR A 6 -19.75 51.18 18.69
C TYR A 6 -20.23 52.63 18.63
N VAL A 7 -19.35 53.56 18.22
CA VAL A 7 -19.69 54.99 18.05
C VAL A 7 -20.68 55.19 16.90
N LEU A 8 -20.51 54.49 15.77
CA LEU A 8 -21.45 54.56 14.65
C LEU A 8 -22.81 53.96 14.99
N TYR A 9 -22.84 52.88 15.79
CA TYR A 9 -24.08 52.27 16.27
C TYR A 9 -24.86 53.18 17.23
N LEU A 10 -24.17 53.80 18.19
CA LEU A 10 -24.77 54.80 19.09
C LEU A 10 -25.28 56.03 18.33
N GLY A 11 -24.55 56.49 17.30
CA GLY A 11 -24.99 57.57 16.43
C GLY A 11 -26.26 57.22 15.66
N PHE A 12 -26.38 55.99 15.16
CA PHE A 12 -27.58 55.53 14.45
C PHE A 12 -28.81 55.43 15.37
N ILE A 13 -28.63 54.93 16.60
CA ILE A 13 -29.70 54.88 17.61
C ILE A 13 -30.18 56.28 18.00
N LEU A 14 -29.26 57.23 18.17
CA LEU A 14 -29.62 58.61 18.50
C LEU A 14 -30.42 59.26 17.36
N VAL A 15 -29.98 59.08 16.11
CA VAL A 15 -30.69 59.62 14.94
C VAL A 15 -32.07 58.96 14.79
N SER A 16 -32.21 57.64 14.99
CA SER A 16 -33.51 56.99 14.93
C SER A 16 -34.45 57.41 16.07
N SER A 17 -33.92 57.66 17.27
CA SER A 17 -34.71 58.09 18.42
C SER A 17 -35.28 59.50 18.27
N VAL A 18 -34.56 60.40 17.58
CA VAL A 18 -35.02 61.76 17.28
C VAL A 18 -36.09 61.76 16.18
N SER A 19 -35.97 60.87 15.18
CA SER A 19 -36.97 60.72 14.11
C SER A 19 -38.33 60.17 14.61
N VAL A 20 -38.33 59.34 15.66
CA VAL A 20 -39.55 58.77 16.27
C VAL A 20 -40.42 59.83 16.96
N PHE A 21 -39.84 60.96 17.40
CA PHE A 21 -40.56 62.00 18.13
C PHE A 21 -41.31 63.02 17.23
N LEU A 22 -41.12 62.97 15.90
CA LEU A 22 -41.56 64.03 14.97
C LEU A 22 -42.41 63.56 13.78
N CYS A 23 -42.85 62.29 13.68
CA CYS A 23 -43.60 61.84 12.49
C CYS A 23 -44.78 60.89 12.73
N ASP A 24 -45.73 60.99 11.80
CA ASP A 24 -47.04 60.35 11.73
C ASP A 24 -47.00 58.81 11.74
N ARG A 25 -48.09 58.18 12.21
CA ARG A 25 -48.13 56.76 12.63
C ARG A 25 -47.82 55.75 11.53
N ASP A 26 -48.03 56.10 10.26
CA ASP A 26 -47.81 55.23 9.10
C ASP A 26 -46.36 55.27 8.57
N ILE A 27 -45.59 56.33 8.87
CA ILE A 27 -44.16 56.45 8.52
C ILE A 27 -43.31 55.60 9.48
N LEU A 28 -43.73 55.50 10.75
CA LEU A 28 -43.09 54.67 11.79
C LEU A 28 -43.06 53.17 11.44
N ALA A 29 -44.06 52.66 10.73
CA ALA A 29 -44.10 51.26 10.32
C ALA A 29 -43.00 50.93 9.30
N GLY A 30 -42.70 51.84 8.37
CA GLY A 30 -41.67 51.66 7.35
C GLY A 30 -40.25 51.64 7.91
N GLU A 31 -39.94 52.54 8.84
CA GLU A 31 -38.64 52.62 9.52
C GLU A 31 -38.34 51.36 10.36
N LEU A 32 -39.35 50.84 11.07
CA LEU A 32 -39.21 49.61 11.84
C LEU A 32 -38.93 48.40 10.95
N ILE A 33 -39.61 48.29 9.80
CA ILE A 33 -39.36 47.21 8.84
C ILE A 33 -37.95 47.29 8.27
N LEU A 34 -37.48 48.49 7.88
CA LEU A 34 -36.13 48.69 7.38
C LEU A 34 -35.06 48.33 8.43
N SER A 35 -35.29 48.71 9.69
CA SER A 35 -34.42 48.36 10.81
C SER A 35 -34.37 46.84 11.05
N ILE A 36 -35.52 46.16 11.01
CA ILE A 36 -35.60 44.70 11.13
C ILE A 36 -34.87 44.02 9.96
N LEU A 37 -35.07 44.48 8.72
CA LEU A 37 -34.37 43.92 7.56
C LEU A 37 -32.86 44.15 7.65
N PHE A 38 -32.43 45.32 8.13
CA PHE A 38 -31.01 45.62 8.31
C PHE A 38 -30.38 44.79 9.43
N THR A 39 -31.07 44.61 10.56
CA THR A 39 -30.59 43.75 11.65
C THR A 39 -30.53 42.28 11.22
N LEU A 40 -31.52 41.79 10.47
CA LEU A 40 -31.48 40.43 9.88
C LEU A 40 -30.33 40.28 8.89
N PHE A 41 -30.04 41.30 8.07
CA PHE A 41 -28.90 41.30 7.16
C PHE A 41 -27.55 41.30 7.91
N LEU A 42 -27.43 42.08 8.98
CA LEU A 42 -26.24 42.07 9.84
C LEU A 42 -26.07 40.74 10.56
N LEU A 43 -27.15 40.12 11.05
CA LEU A 43 -27.13 38.80 11.66
C LEU A 43 -26.75 37.71 10.64
N TRP A 44 -27.30 37.74 9.42
CA TRP A 44 -26.89 36.85 8.34
C TRP A 44 -25.40 37.02 8.00
N LYS A 45 -24.92 38.26 7.94
CA LYS A 45 -23.52 38.57 7.66
C LYS A 45 -22.59 38.09 8.77
N LEU A 46 -22.98 38.25 10.04
CA LEU A 46 -22.24 37.77 11.20
C LEU A 46 -22.17 36.24 11.23
N TRP A 47 -23.29 35.56 11.04
CA TRP A 47 -23.35 34.09 10.93
C TRP A 47 -22.55 33.56 9.74
N LYS A 48 -22.57 34.29 8.62
CA LYS A 48 -21.76 33.95 7.43
C LYS A 48 -20.28 34.17 7.70
N CYS A 49 -19.90 35.17 8.49
CA CYS A 49 -18.51 35.43 8.87
C CYS A 49 -17.95 34.29 9.73
N GLU A 50 -18.69 33.87 10.76
CA GLU A 50 -18.30 32.75 11.64
C GLU A 50 -18.17 31.43 10.85
N ARG A 51 -19.07 31.17 9.90
CA ARG A 51 -19.01 30.01 8.99
C ARG A 51 -17.86 30.09 7.98
N LEU A 52 -17.43 31.30 7.59
CA LEU A 52 -16.32 31.52 6.66
C LEU A 52 -14.95 31.48 7.36
N GLU A 53 -14.89 31.58 8.68
CA GLU A 53 -13.66 31.44 9.46
C GLU A 53 -13.32 29.96 9.74
N HIS A 54 -14.33 29.10 9.92
CA HIS A 54 -14.14 27.65 10.03
C HIS A 54 -13.98 26.89 8.70
N ARG A 55 -14.50 27.42 7.59
CA ARG A 55 -14.45 26.77 6.27
C ARG A 55 -13.04 26.70 5.60
N PRO A 56 -12.15 27.71 5.68
CA PRO A 56 -10.87 27.68 4.98
C PRO A 56 -9.88 26.72 5.62
N THR A 57 -9.91 26.56 6.96
CA THR A 57 -9.04 25.61 7.67
C THR A 57 -9.50 24.16 7.50
N GLU A 58 -10.81 23.89 7.50
CA GLU A 58 -11.34 22.54 7.25
C GLU A 58 -11.07 22.07 5.80
N LYS A 59 -11.15 22.98 4.82
CA LYS A 59 -10.82 22.66 3.43
C LYS A 59 -9.32 22.52 3.18
N ALA A 60 -8.50 23.38 3.80
CA ALA A 60 -7.04 23.28 3.71
C ALA A 60 -6.53 22.01 4.41
N SER A 61 -6.97 21.73 5.64
CA SER A 61 -6.62 20.49 6.36
C SER A 61 -7.03 19.24 5.58
N LYS A 62 -8.27 19.18 5.06
CA LYS A 62 -8.69 18.06 4.20
C LYS A 62 -7.86 17.93 2.93
N GLN A 63 -7.45 19.04 2.32
CA GLN A 63 -6.60 19.03 1.12
C GLN A 63 -5.18 18.56 1.44
N ASP A 64 -4.63 18.99 2.56
CA ASP A 64 -3.31 18.59 3.04
C ASP A 64 -3.31 17.10 3.40
N ASP A 65 -4.31 16.61 4.16
CA ASP A 65 -4.45 15.19 4.50
C ASP A 65 -4.54 14.30 3.25
N VAL A 66 -5.30 14.73 2.24
CA VAL A 66 -5.40 14.03 0.95
C VAL A 66 -4.06 14.07 0.22
N HIS A 67 -3.34 15.19 0.25
CA HIS A 67 -2.04 15.31 -0.39
C HIS A 67 -0.97 14.42 0.27
N TYR A 68 -0.91 14.37 1.61
CA TYR A 68 -0.02 13.46 2.33
C TYR A 68 -0.36 11.99 2.06
N ALA A 69 -1.65 11.65 1.97
CA ALA A 69 -2.09 10.31 1.60
C ALA A 69 -1.68 9.94 0.16
N GLU A 70 -1.78 10.88 -0.79
CA GLU A 70 -1.36 10.67 -2.18
C GLU A 70 0.15 10.48 -2.30
N ILE A 71 0.96 11.32 -1.62
CA ILE A 71 2.41 11.16 -1.55
C ILE A 71 2.77 9.77 -1.00
N ASN A 72 2.15 9.34 0.10
CA ASN A 72 2.42 8.03 0.70
C ASN A 72 2.07 6.87 -0.26
N LEU A 73 0.94 6.98 -0.97
CA LEU A 73 0.52 5.98 -1.95
C LEU A 73 1.48 5.93 -3.15
N ASP A 74 1.97 7.07 -3.64
CA ASP A 74 2.90 7.12 -4.75
C ASP A 74 4.29 6.59 -4.37
N GLU A 75 4.75 6.88 -3.15
CA GLU A 75 5.96 6.26 -2.58
C GLU A 75 5.81 4.74 -2.49
N GLN A 76 4.67 4.23 -2.00
CA GLN A 76 4.39 2.79 -1.96
C GLN A 76 4.36 2.17 -3.37
N ARG A 77 3.69 2.82 -4.33
CA ARG A 77 3.65 2.38 -5.74
C ARG A 77 5.04 2.33 -6.36
N ALA A 78 5.87 3.35 -6.12
CA ALA A 78 7.24 3.39 -6.60
C ALA A 78 8.07 2.24 -6.02
N TRP A 79 7.88 1.93 -4.74
CA TRP A 79 8.53 0.78 -4.07
C TRP A 79 8.11 -0.56 -4.69
N LEU A 80 6.80 -0.77 -4.89
CA LEU A 80 6.26 -1.96 -5.53
C LEU A 80 6.79 -2.13 -6.96
N LYS A 81 6.84 -1.05 -7.73
CA LYS A 81 7.39 -1.06 -9.09
C LYS A 81 8.87 -1.42 -9.11
N LYS A 82 9.67 -0.83 -8.21
CA LYS A 82 11.09 -1.14 -8.09
C LYS A 82 11.32 -2.59 -7.69
N ARG A 83 10.55 -3.08 -6.71
CA ARG A 83 10.57 -4.48 -6.26
C ARG A 83 10.24 -5.45 -7.40
N GLN A 84 9.17 -5.18 -8.14
CA GLN A 84 8.78 -5.97 -9.31
C GLN A 84 9.91 -6.01 -10.36
N GLN A 85 10.51 -4.86 -10.66
CA GLN A 85 11.63 -4.78 -11.60
C GLN A 85 12.84 -5.60 -11.15
N ILE A 86 13.15 -5.61 -9.84
CA ILE A 86 14.22 -6.44 -9.30
C ILE A 86 13.90 -7.93 -9.50
N MET A 87 12.69 -8.37 -9.15
CA MET A 87 12.27 -9.77 -9.31
C MET A 87 12.32 -10.21 -10.78
N GLU A 88 11.82 -9.39 -11.70
CA GLU A 88 11.87 -9.66 -13.14
C GLU A 88 13.32 -9.75 -13.66
N SER A 89 14.21 -8.88 -13.16
CA SER A 89 15.63 -8.92 -13.53
C SER A 89 16.31 -10.20 -13.03
N GLN A 90 16.04 -10.62 -11.79
CA GLN A 90 16.57 -11.85 -11.21
C GLN A 90 16.07 -13.07 -11.99
N GLU A 91 14.77 -13.13 -12.29
CA GLU A 91 14.15 -14.20 -13.08
C GLU A 91 14.75 -14.27 -14.49
N MET A 92 14.93 -13.14 -15.15
CA MET A 92 15.55 -13.06 -16.48
C MET A 92 16.99 -13.60 -16.45
N ILE A 93 17.82 -13.17 -15.51
CA ILE A 93 19.22 -13.65 -15.41
C ILE A 93 19.24 -15.15 -15.13
N LEU A 94 18.40 -15.63 -14.20
CA LEU A 94 18.31 -17.04 -13.83
C LEU A 94 17.90 -17.92 -15.01
N ARG A 95 16.85 -17.56 -15.75
CA ARG A 95 16.36 -18.32 -16.92
C ARG A 95 17.37 -18.39 -18.06
N HIS A 96 18.27 -17.41 -18.16
CA HIS A 96 19.31 -17.40 -19.18
C HIS A 96 20.58 -18.16 -18.77
N SER A 97 20.73 -18.51 -17.49
CA SER A 97 21.84 -19.32 -16.99
C SER A 97 21.90 -20.72 -17.61
N LEU A 98 23.10 -21.30 -17.66
CA LEU A 98 23.31 -22.66 -18.17
C LEU A 98 22.70 -23.69 -17.22
N ALA A 99 22.90 -23.53 -15.90
CA ALA A 99 22.32 -24.38 -14.88
C ALA A 99 20.79 -24.50 -15.02
N TYR A 100 20.06 -23.38 -15.14
CA TYR A 100 18.61 -23.42 -15.32
C TYR A 100 18.20 -24.16 -16.61
N LYS A 101 18.89 -23.89 -17.73
CA LYS A 101 18.62 -24.55 -19.01
C LYS A 101 18.85 -26.06 -18.93
N HIS A 102 19.89 -26.50 -18.23
CA HIS A 102 20.15 -27.93 -18.02
C HIS A 102 18.99 -28.61 -17.29
N PHE A 103 18.41 -27.96 -16.28
CA PHE A 103 17.22 -28.48 -15.58
C PHE A 103 15.97 -28.52 -16.48
N VAL A 104 15.78 -27.52 -17.34
CA VAL A 104 14.69 -27.53 -18.33
C VAL A 104 14.87 -28.68 -19.33
N ASP A 105 16.10 -28.93 -19.78
CA ASP A 105 16.40 -30.04 -20.69
C ASP A 105 16.16 -31.39 -19.99
N ALA A 106 16.54 -31.52 -18.72
CA ALA A 106 16.27 -32.71 -17.91
C ALA A 106 14.77 -32.95 -17.70
N LEU A 107 13.98 -31.88 -17.54
CA LEU A 107 12.52 -31.99 -17.43
C LEU A 107 11.87 -32.46 -18.74
N ASN A 108 12.38 -32.01 -19.88
CA ASN A 108 11.88 -32.40 -21.21
C ASN A 108 12.33 -33.81 -21.63
N HIS A 109 13.47 -34.26 -21.11
CA HIS A 109 14.09 -35.56 -21.43
C HIS A 109 14.41 -36.38 -20.16
N PRO A 110 13.42 -36.72 -19.31
CA PRO A 110 13.65 -37.25 -17.97
C PRO A 110 14.26 -38.67 -17.92
N THR A 111 14.26 -39.38 -19.05
CA THR A 111 14.88 -40.71 -19.19
C THR A 111 16.34 -40.61 -19.65
N ASP A 112 16.68 -39.55 -20.38
CA ASP A 112 17.96 -39.44 -21.09
C ASP A 112 18.96 -38.57 -20.33
N VAL A 113 18.46 -37.63 -19.52
CA VAL A 113 19.27 -36.70 -18.74
C VAL A 113 19.10 -37.00 -17.25
N LEU A 114 20.20 -37.32 -16.58
CA LEU A 114 20.25 -37.56 -15.14
C LEU A 114 20.94 -36.38 -14.45
N LEU A 115 20.21 -35.69 -13.57
CA LEU A 115 20.77 -34.65 -12.73
C LEU A 115 21.70 -35.25 -11.68
N THR A 116 22.96 -34.83 -11.71
CA THR A 116 24.00 -35.19 -10.74
C THR A 116 24.01 -34.21 -9.57
N ASP A 117 24.69 -34.56 -8.48
CA ASP A 117 24.82 -33.65 -7.32
C ASP A 117 25.53 -32.34 -7.68
N ASP A 118 26.47 -32.38 -8.65
CA ASP A 118 27.16 -31.19 -9.15
C ASP A 118 26.20 -30.25 -9.90
N ASP A 119 25.26 -30.79 -10.69
CA ASP A 119 24.24 -29.98 -11.38
C ASP A 119 23.35 -29.22 -10.39
N TRP A 120 22.95 -29.89 -9.30
CA TRP A 120 22.18 -29.26 -8.24
C TRP A 120 22.95 -28.16 -7.54
N GLU A 121 24.23 -28.39 -7.26
CA GLU A 121 25.08 -27.40 -6.61
C GLU A 121 25.31 -26.19 -7.52
N GLU A 122 25.49 -26.40 -8.83
CA GLU A 122 25.61 -25.31 -9.80
C GLU A 122 24.34 -24.44 -9.84
N LEU A 123 23.15 -25.07 -9.83
CA LEU A 123 21.88 -24.34 -9.79
C LEU A 123 21.72 -23.55 -8.48
N VAL A 124 22.06 -24.16 -7.34
CA VAL A 124 22.04 -23.51 -6.02
C VAL A 124 22.95 -22.29 -6.01
N GLN A 125 24.21 -22.46 -6.43
CA GLN A 125 25.19 -21.37 -6.45
C GLN A 125 24.77 -20.25 -7.39
N THR A 126 24.25 -20.59 -8.57
CA THR A 126 23.72 -19.61 -9.52
C THR A 126 22.58 -18.81 -8.89
N LEU A 127 21.64 -19.49 -8.21
CA LEU A 127 20.53 -18.82 -7.54
C LEU A 127 21.01 -17.92 -6.39
N GLU A 128 21.93 -18.40 -5.55
CA GLU A 128 22.46 -17.63 -4.42
C GLU A 128 23.32 -16.44 -4.85
N GLN A 129 23.97 -16.51 -6.01
CA GLN A 129 24.67 -15.36 -6.60
C GLN A 129 23.70 -14.28 -7.09
N ILE A 130 22.56 -14.69 -7.69
CA ILE A 130 21.53 -13.78 -8.20
C ILE A 130 20.66 -13.23 -7.05
N ILE A 131 20.44 -14.03 -6.02
CA ILE A 131 19.54 -13.77 -4.88
C ILE A 131 20.26 -14.13 -3.57
N PRO A 132 21.20 -13.29 -3.09
CA PRO A 132 22.03 -13.61 -1.93
C PRO A 132 21.27 -13.85 -0.63
N ASN A 133 20.08 -13.28 -0.49
CA ASN A 133 19.25 -13.51 0.70
C ASN A 133 18.61 -14.90 0.71
N PHE A 134 18.57 -15.61 -0.43
CA PHE A 134 17.94 -16.92 -0.52
C PHE A 134 18.63 -17.97 0.36
N GLN A 135 19.96 -17.88 0.50
CA GLN A 135 20.73 -18.78 1.36
C GLN A 135 20.29 -18.75 2.83
N ARG A 136 19.62 -17.67 3.29
CA ARG A 136 19.10 -17.57 4.65
C ARG A 136 18.09 -18.65 4.98
N ILE A 137 17.35 -19.16 3.98
CA ILE A 137 16.41 -20.27 4.19
C ILE A 137 17.10 -21.45 4.88
N ARG A 138 18.24 -21.92 4.37
CA ARG A 138 18.95 -23.07 4.96
C ARG A 138 19.74 -22.72 6.22
N LEU A 139 20.14 -21.45 6.39
CA LEU A 139 20.92 -21.00 7.55
C LEU A 139 20.04 -20.79 8.78
N ASP A 140 18.82 -20.29 8.58
CA ASP A 140 17.91 -19.90 9.67
C ASP A 140 16.93 -21.04 10.02
N THR A 141 16.81 -22.07 9.16
CA THR A 141 15.91 -23.20 9.40
C THR A 141 16.62 -24.35 10.09
N GLU A 142 16.18 -24.69 11.30
CA GLU A 142 16.71 -25.83 12.03
C GLU A 142 16.43 -27.15 11.28
N TYR A 143 17.46 -28.00 11.16
CA TYR A 143 17.41 -29.33 10.52
C TYR A 143 16.89 -29.37 9.08
N MET A 144 17.29 -28.44 8.21
CA MET A 144 16.91 -28.50 6.80
C MET A 144 17.76 -29.51 6.02
N SER A 145 17.10 -30.45 5.34
CA SER A 145 17.76 -31.42 4.48
C SER A 145 18.11 -30.84 3.10
N GLN A 146 19.05 -31.47 2.40
CA GLN A 146 19.44 -31.07 1.05
C GLN A 146 18.28 -31.16 0.05
N ASP A 147 17.47 -32.22 0.14
CA ASP A 147 16.26 -32.40 -0.70
C ASP A 147 15.23 -31.29 -0.45
N GLU A 148 15.00 -30.91 0.81
CA GLU A 148 14.11 -29.79 1.15
C GLU A 148 14.63 -28.47 0.58
N TYR A 149 15.94 -28.23 0.65
CA TYR A 149 16.52 -27.00 0.11
C TYR A 149 16.45 -26.97 -1.42
N ARG A 150 16.75 -28.10 -2.08
CA ARG A 150 16.56 -28.27 -3.53
C ARG A 150 15.11 -27.98 -3.95
N MET A 151 14.13 -28.40 -3.15
CA MET A 151 12.72 -28.08 -3.40
C MET A 151 12.45 -26.57 -3.35
N CYS A 152 12.98 -25.86 -2.35
CA CYS A 152 12.88 -24.40 -2.28
C CYS A 152 13.51 -23.72 -3.49
N VAL A 153 14.71 -24.16 -3.89
CA VAL A 153 15.42 -23.64 -5.07
C VAL A 153 14.57 -23.79 -6.32
N LEU A 154 14.01 -24.98 -6.58
CA LEU A 154 13.17 -25.21 -7.75
C LEU A 154 11.88 -24.37 -7.75
N ILE A 155 11.26 -24.18 -6.59
CA ILE A 155 10.10 -23.29 -6.44
C ILE A 155 10.52 -21.85 -6.77
N ARG A 156 11.67 -21.37 -6.27
CA ARG A 156 12.17 -20.03 -6.56
C ARG A 156 12.52 -19.83 -8.03
N CYS A 157 12.98 -20.89 -8.70
CA CYS A 157 13.20 -20.93 -10.15
C CYS A 157 11.89 -20.92 -10.96
N GLY A 158 10.73 -21.10 -10.32
CA GLY A 158 9.41 -21.04 -10.95
C GLY A 158 8.93 -22.38 -11.52
N PHE A 159 9.55 -23.50 -11.15
CA PHE A 159 9.06 -24.82 -11.58
C PHE A 159 7.77 -25.19 -10.86
N LYS A 160 6.85 -25.81 -11.60
CA LYS A 160 5.56 -26.24 -11.04
C LYS A 160 5.73 -27.45 -10.14
N PRO A 161 4.82 -27.69 -9.18
CA PRO A 161 4.90 -28.83 -8.28
C PRO A 161 5.01 -30.20 -8.97
N SER A 162 4.33 -30.36 -10.12
CA SER A 162 4.42 -31.56 -10.94
C SER A 162 5.78 -31.74 -11.61
N GLU A 163 6.42 -30.64 -12.01
CA GLU A 163 7.75 -30.64 -12.64
C GLU A 163 8.83 -30.94 -11.59
N ILE A 164 8.69 -30.36 -10.40
CA ILE A 164 9.53 -30.66 -9.23
C ILE A 164 9.46 -32.14 -8.87
N ALA A 165 8.27 -32.73 -8.87
CA ALA A 165 8.09 -34.16 -8.60
C ALA A 165 8.88 -35.04 -9.58
N ILE A 166 8.89 -34.67 -10.87
CA ILE A 166 9.64 -35.37 -11.92
C ILE A 166 11.15 -35.24 -11.67
N MET A 167 11.66 -34.01 -11.53
CA MET A 167 13.10 -33.76 -11.37
C MET A 167 13.67 -34.40 -10.10
N MET A 168 12.92 -34.36 -8.99
CA MET A 168 13.34 -34.96 -7.73
C MET A 168 13.03 -36.46 -7.63
N ARG A 169 12.33 -37.04 -8.61
CA ARG A 169 11.85 -38.44 -8.60
C ARG A 169 11.05 -38.78 -7.33
N LYS A 170 10.19 -37.87 -6.89
CA LYS A 170 9.30 -38.05 -5.74
C LYS A 170 7.84 -38.05 -6.17
N SER A 171 6.95 -38.52 -5.30
CA SER A 171 5.51 -38.46 -5.56
C SER A 171 4.97 -37.05 -5.36
N ASN A 172 3.92 -36.67 -6.10
CA ASN A 172 3.22 -35.39 -5.89
C ASN A 172 2.75 -35.22 -4.43
N THR A 173 2.31 -36.31 -3.77
CA THR A 173 1.92 -36.30 -2.36
C THR A 173 3.08 -35.95 -1.45
N PHE A 174 4.28 -36.47 -1.71
CA PHE A 174 5.49 -36.14 -0.97
C PHE A 174 5.85 -34.65 -1.14
N ILE A 175 5.82 -34.14 -2.37
CA ILE A 175 6.07 -32.71 -2.64
C ILE A 175 5.09 -31.82 -1.87
N THR A 176 3.79 -32.11 -1.94
CA THR A 176 2.75 -31.35 -1.23
C THR A 176 2.96 -31.34 0.28
N LYS A 177 3.20 -32.52 0.90
CA LYS A 177 3.41 -32.62 2.34
C LYS A 177 4.68 -31.90 2.79
N THR A 178 5.75 -32.03 2.01
CA THR A 178 7.03 -31.36 2.31
C THR A 178 6.86 -29.85 2.28
N ARG A 179 6.18 -29.30 1.26
CA ARG A 179 5.87 -27.86 1.17
C ARG A 179 5.04 -27.36 2.35
N GLN A 180 4.04 -28.12 2.81
CA GLN A 180 3.27 -27.77 4.01
C GLN A 180 4.14 -27.77 5.27
N SER A 181 4.99 -28.79 5.44
CA SER A 181 5.89 -28.85 6.59
C SER A 181 6.93 -27.74 6.59
N LEU A 182 7.45 -27.37 5.41
CA LEU A 182 8.42 -26.29 5.26
C LEU A 182 7.79 -24.91 5.50
N LEU A 183 6.51 -24.72 5.16
CA LEU A 183 5.79 -23.48 5.50
C LEU A 183 5.78 -23.23 7.00
N ASP A 184 5.46 -24.26 7.79
CA ASP A 184 5.43 -24.17 9.24
C ASP A 184 6.85 -23.98 9.82
N ARG A 185 7.84 -24.71 9.31
CA ARG A 185 9.21 -24.65 9.83
C ARG A 185 9.95 -23.35 9.49
N ILE A 186 9.80 -22.84 8.27
CA ILE A 186 10.53 -21.67 7.77
C ILE A 186 9.82 -20.38 8.16
N PHE A 187 8.48 -20.36 8.06
CA PHE A 187 7.70 -19.14 8.22
C PHE A 187 6.85 -19.13 9.49
N HIS A 188 6.82 -20.22 10.26
CA HIS A 188 6.02 -20.35 11.49
C HIS A 188 4.53 -20.08 11.27
N VAL A 189 4.02 -20.53 10.12
CA VAL A 189 2.62 -20.36 9.70
C VAL A 189 2.02 -21.70 9.29
N SER A 190 0.85 -21.99 9.84
CA SER A 190 0.00 -23.09 9.38
C SER A 190 -0.78 -22.64 8.14
N GLY A 191 -0.60 -23.32 7.01
CA GLY A 191 -1.25 -22.92 5.77
C GLY A 191 -1.21 -23.99 4.68
N SER A 192 -1.55 -23.56 3.46
CA SER A 192 -1.55 -24.46 2.30
C SER A 192 -0.16 -24.56 1.67
N ALA A 193 0.11 -25.67 0.96
CA ALA A 193 1.34 -25.80 0.18
C ALA A 193 1.52 -24.65 -0.83
N SER A 194 0.43 -24.08 -1.36
CA SER A 194 0.51 -22.96 -2.32
C SER A 194 0.97 -21.65 -1.68
N GLU A 195 0.66 -21.44 -0.40
CA GLU A 195 1.14 -20.26 0.33
C GLU A 195 2.66 -20.30 0.50
N PHE A 196 3.22 -21.50 0.67
CA PHE A 196 4.66 -21.70 0.69
C PHE A 196 5.33 -21.17 -0.58
N ASP A 197 4.78 -21.52 -1.75
CA ASP A 197 5.36 -21.12 -3.03
C ASP A 197 5.36 -19.60 -3.18
N ILE A 198 4.26 -18.95 -2.79
CA ILE A 198 4.13 -17.49 -2.81
C ILE A 198 5.25 -16.86 -1.96
N ARG A 199 5.47 -17.35 -0.73
CA ARG A 199 6.50 -16.81 0.16
C ARG A 199 7.92 -17.06 -0.33
N ILE A 200 8.19 -18.23 -0.90
CA ILE A 200 9.50 -18.55 -1.47
C ILE A 200 9.79 -17.66 -2.69
N LEU A 201 8.80 -17.46 -3.58
CA LEU A 201 8.92 -16.58 -4.74
C LEU A 201 9.15 -15.11 -4.34
N ASP A 202 8.67 -14.71 -3.16
CA ASP A 202 8.75 -13.35 -2.65
C ASP A 202 10.14 -12.91 -2.15
N ILE A 203 11.09 -13.85 -2.09
CA ILE A 203 12.46 -13.61 -1.60
C ILE A 203 13.30 -12.93 -2.68
N ILE A 204 13.95 -11.82 -2.29
CA ILE A 204 14.74 -10.92 -3.15
C ILE A 204 16.16 -10.78 -2.61
#